data_AF-A0AAI9S3Y4-F1
#
_entry.id   AF-A0AAI9S3Y4-F1
#
_cell.length_a   1.000
_cell.length_b   1.000
_cell.length_c   1.000
_cell.angle_alpha   90.00
_cell.angle_beta   90.00
_cell.angle_gamma   90.00
#
_symmetry.space_group_name_H-M   'P 1'
#
loop_
_entity.id
_entity.type
_entity.pdbx_description
1 polymer ?
#
loop_
_entity_poly.entity_id
_entity_poly.type
_entity_poly.pdbx_seq_one_letter_code
_entity_poly.pdbx_strand_id
1 'polypeptide(L)'
;MKNFIFFFAIVAIFFMYSCANSEIDRLESESVEEVQMKELIQYVRDIKPDISIPLNPQTRGFWATLGGWFKRIGSADGGGYRWGRDNGLSFSQSLLVSVSASLVTGISGGDGRIQWNINGEWKVYPSSIRDYQELGNAHNKAIYELCRDNPTLKSGSSISNTSLLSLVEAKTKAMGYKDNLSLLQRAEIMQMLNSLSSTSTMSDVTTIFMNRFSNSRLDYQFLEEYMDAVVLLEDKDSAISFTEQIIVKIDSMSGVQKSTLKCMVSTALCSINLWQPKI
;
A
#
# COMPACT_ATOMS: atom_id res chain seq x y z
N MET A 1 64.81 -38.89 -3.33
CA MET A 1 63.78 -38.66 -4.38
C MET A 1 62.34 -38.93 -3.95
N LYS A 2 62.04 -39.56 -2.79
CA LYS A 2 60.66 -39.74 -2.30
C LYS A 2 60.08 -38.55 -1.51
N ASN A 3 60.93 -37.78 -0.82
CA ASN A 3 60.47 -36.67 0.03
C ASN A 3 60.18 -35.35 -0.72
N PHE A 4 60.68 -35.20 -1.95
CA PHE A 4 60.45 -34.00 -2.78
C PHE A 4 59.10 -34.05 -3.53
N ILE A 5 58.63 -35.26 -3.86
CA ILE A 5 57.35 -35.48 -4.56
C ILE A 5 56.17 -35.25 -3.59
N PHE A 6 56.34 -35.56 -2.30
CA PHE A 6 55.31 -35.36 -1.29
C PHE A 6 55.03 -33.86 -1.02
N PHE A 7 56.06 -33.01 -1.11
CA PHE A 7 55.91 -31.57 -0.90
C PHE A 7 55.18 -30.88 -2.06
N PHE A 8 55.44 -31.30 -3.30
CA PHE A 8 54.71 -30.80 -4.47
C PHE A 8 53.24 -31.24 -4.50
N ALA A 9 52.93 -32.44 -4.02
CA ALA A 9 51.55 -32.92 -3.94
C ALA A 9 50.71 -32.13 -2.90
N ILE A 10 51.29 -31.78 -1.75
CA ILE A 10 50.59 -31.01 -0.71
C ILE A 10 50.37 -29.55 -1.13
N VAL A 11 51.34 -28.94 -1.80
CA VAL A 11 51.21 -27.56 -2.33
C VAL A 11 50.18 -27.51 -3.48
N ALA A 12 50.14 -28.51 -4.36
CA ALA A 12 49.14 -28.59 -5.42
C ALA A 12 47.71 -28.78 -4.89
N ILE A 13 47.52 -29.50 -3.78
CA ILE A 13 46.21 -29.63 -3.12
C ILE A 13 45.77 -28.31 -2.47
N PHE A 14 46.70 -27.54 -1.89
CA PHE A 14 46.40 -26.20 -1.34
C PHE A 14 46.03 -25.17 -2.41
N PHE A 15 46.68 -25.20 -3.59
CA PHE A 15 46.31 -24.32 -4.71
C PHE A 15 45.01 -24.75 -5.41
N MET A 16 44.68 -26.05 -5.42
CA MET A 16 43.37 -26.50 -5.92
C MET A 16 42.22 -26.19 -4.93
N TYR A 17 42.46 -26.19 -3.61
CA TYR A 17 41.47 -25.70 -2.64
C TYR A 17 41.26 -24.18 -2.71
N SER A 18 42.28 -23.41 -3.12
CA SER A 18 42.15 -21.97 -3.35
C SER A 18 41.45 -21.60 -4.66
N CYS A 19 41.37 -22.53 -5.62
CA CYS A 19 40.65 -22.32 -6.89
C CYS A 19 39.28 -23.01 -6.94
N ALA A 20 39.02 -23.99 -6.06
CA ALA A 20 37.72 -24.65 -5.93
C ALA A 20 36.72 -23.87 -5.05
N ASN A 21 37.16 -22.86 -4.29
CA ASN A 21 36.29 -21.92 -3.58
C ASN A 21 35.91 -20.69 -4.42
N SER A 22 35.98 -20.79 -5.75
CA SER A 22 35.40 -19.77 -6.64
C SER A 22 33.89 -19.95 -6.85
N GLU A 23 33.29 -21.04 -6.33
CA GLU A 23 31.94 -20.99 -5.79
C GLU A 23 31.99 -20.27 -4.44
N ILE A 24 32.36 -18.99 -4.48
CA ILE A 24 31.76 -18.05 -3.55
C ILE A 24 30.28 -18.19 -3.86
N ASP A 25 29.56 -18.82 -2.95
CA ASP A 25 28.16 -18.52 -2.71
C ASP A 25 28.04 -17.01 -2.91
N ARG A 26 27.54 -16.60 -4.07
CA ARG A 26 26.76 -15.39 -4.17
C ARG A 26 25.49 -15.67 -3.36
N LEU A 27 25.66 -15.79 -2.05
CA LEU A 27 24.76 -15.16 -1.11
C LEU A 27 24.70 -13.73 -1.61
N GLU A 28 23.70 -13.44 -2.45
CA GLU A 28 23.26 -12.07 -2.65
C GLU A 28 23.03 -11.54 -1.23
N SER A 29 24.01 -10.79 -0.73
CA SER A 29 23.90 -10.17 0.57
C SER A 29 22.67 -9.29 0.47
N GLU A 30 21.63 -9.62 1.24
CA GLU A 30 20.39 -8.87 1.23
C GLU A 30 20.70 -7.38 1.35
N SER A 31 20.05 -6.57 0.52
CA SER A 31 20.29 -5.13 0.55
C SER A 31 19.88 -4.55 1.90
N VAL A 32 20.50 -3.44 2.32
CA VAL A 32 20.12 -2.75 3.56
C VAL A 32 18.63 -2.36 3.55
N GLU A 33 18.09 -1.98 2.39
CA GLU A 33 16.66 -1.72 2.19
C GLU A 33 15.82 -2.97 2.47
N GLU A 34 16.21 -4.12 1.91
CA GLU A 34 15.50 -5.39 2.09
C GLU A 34 15.44 -5.83 3.56
N VAL A 35 16.59 -5.78 4.25
CA VAL A 35 16.67 -6.12 5.68
C VAL A 35 15.77 -5.20 6.51
N GLN A 36 15.86 -3.88 6.30
CA GLN A 36 15.05 -2.92 7.06
C GLN A 36 13.56 -3.00 6.75
N MET A 37 13.18 -3.35 5.51
CA MET A 37 11.79 -3.61 5.17
C MET A 37 11.26 -4.88 5.86
N LYS A 38 12.06 -5.95 5.94
CA LYS A 38 11.70 -7.16 6.72
C LYS A 38 11.56 -6.83 8.21
N GLU A 39 12.44 -6.00 8.77
CA GLU A 39 12.33 -5.51 10.15
C GLU A 39 11.07 -4.66 10.37
N LEU A 40 10.69 -3.81 9.41
CA LEU A 40 9.46 -3.02 9.48
C LEU A 40 8.22 -3.92 9.49
N ILE A 41 8.17 -4.89 8.57
CA ILE A 41 7.10 -5.89 8.49
C ILE A 41 6.99 -6.65 9.82
N GLN A 42 8.11 -7.12 10.36
CA GLN A 42 8.10 -7.85 11.62
C GLN A 42 7.64 -6.96 12.78
N TYR A 43 8.11 -5.70 12.83
CA TYR A 43 7.66 -4.74 13.84
C TYR A 43 6.13 -4.57 13.82
N VAL A 44 5.52 -4.40 12.65
CA VAL A 44 4.06 -4.29 12.52
C VAL A 44 3.35 -5.53 13.07
N ARG A 45 3.87 -6.73 12.79
CA ARG A 45 3.33 -7.99 13.34
C ARG A 45 3.44 -8.05 14.86
N ASP A 46 4.56 -7.59 15.41
CA ASP A 46 4.82 -7.64 16.85
C ASP A 46 3.93 -6.66 17.64
N ILE A 47 3.64 -5.49 17.06
CA ILE A 47 2.77 -4.48 17.70
C ILE A 47 1.30 -4.60 17.30
N LYS A 48 0.96 -5.57 16.43
CA LYS A 48 -0.41 -5.81 15.99
C LYS A 48 -1.31 -6.05 17.20
N PRO A 49 -2.49 -5.41 17.29
CA PRO A 49 -3.42 -5.63 18.40
C PRO A 49 -3.79 -7.10 18.55
N ASP A 50 -3.60 -7.66 19.75
CA ASP A 50 -4.06 -9.01 20.09
C ASP A 50 -5.57 -8.98 20.39
N ILE A 51 -6.35 -9.70 19.58
CA ILE A 51 -7.81 -9.81 19.69
C ILE A 51 -8.21 -11.04 20.51
N SER A 52 -7.32 -11.58 21.35
CA SER A 52 -7.65 -12.65 22.30
C SER A 52 -8.72 -12.24 23.31
N ILE A 53 -9.03 -10.94 23.41
CA ILE A 53 -10.21 -10.40 24.09
C ILE A 53 -11.43 -10.59 23.18
N PRO A 54 -12.50 -11.27 23.62
CA PRO A 54 -13.63 -11.57 22.76
C PRO A 54 -14.31 -10.25 22.34
N LEU A 55 -14.09 -9.84 21.07
CA LEU A 55 -15.00 -8.95 20.38
C LEU A 55 -16.42 -9.47 20.60
N ASN A 56 -17.36 -8.58 20.90
CA ASN A 56 -18.77 -8.93 21.00
C ASN A 56 -19.13 -9.83 19.79
N PRO A 57 -19.74 -11.01 19.98
CA PRO A 57 -20.05 -11.93 18.88
C PRO A 57 -20.80 -11.26 17.70
N GLN A 58 -21.58 -10.20 17.98
CA GLN A 58 -22.25 -9.37 16.97
C GLN A 58 -21.26 -8.48 16.20
N THR A 59 -20.28 -7.86 16.88
CA THR A 59 -19.23 -7.07 16.22
C THR A 59 -18.19 -7.95 15.52
N ARG A 60 -17.96 -9.18 16.00
CA ARG A 60 -17.06 -10.16 15.37
C ARG A 60 -17.56 -10.56 13.97
N GLY A 61 -18.85 -10.83 13.80
CA GLY A 61 -19.44 -11.12 12.48
C GLY A 61 -19.44 -9.90 11.55
N PHE A 62 -19.72 -8.72 12.12
CA PHE A 62 -19.72 -7.43 11.43
C PHE A 62 -18.34 -7.06 10.88
N TRP A 63 -17.30 -7.06 11.71
CA TRP A 63 -15.92 -6.78 11.32
C TRP A 63 -15.29 -7.92 10.52
N ALA A 64 -15.70 -9.18 10.70
CA ALA A 64 -15.25 -10.27 9.82
C ALA A 64 -15.78 -10.12 8.39
N THR A 65 -16.98 -9.58 8.21
CA THR A 65 -17.60 -9.40 6.89
C THR A 65 -17.14 -8.12 6.20
N LEU A 66 -16.94 -7.03 6.96
CA LEU A 66 -16.53 -5.73 6.41
C LEU A 66 -15.01 -5.51 6.44
N GLY A 67 -14.28 -6.20 7.31
CA GLY A 67 -12.82 -6.09 7.42
C GLY A 67 -12.13 -6.44 6.10
N GLY A 68 -12.61 -7.46 5.38
CA GLY A 68 -12.10 -7.77 4.04
C GLY A 68 -12.32 -6.65 3.02
N TRP A 69 -13.47 -5.96 3.10
CA TRP A 69 -13.79 -4.83 2.23
C TRP A 69 -12.89 -3.62 2.52
N PHE A 70 -12.73 -3.24 3.79
CA PHE A 70 -11.82 -2.17 4.21
C PHE A 70 -10.36 -2.48 3.88
N LYS A 71 -9.90 -3.71 4.13
CA LYS A 71 -8.55 -4.17 3.76
C LYS A 71 -8.29 -3.97 2.28
N ARG A 72 -9.24 -4.38 1.43
CA ARG A 72 -9.10 -4.24 -0.02
C ARG A 72 -9.03 -2.77 -0.46
N ILE A 73 -9.90 -1.91 0.07
CA ILE A 73 -9.89 -0.48 -0.26
C ILE A 73 -8.59 0.17 0.21
N GLY A 74 -8.24 0.08 1.50
CA GLY A 74 -7.02 0.71 2.01
C GLY A 74 -5.74 0.20 1.33
N SER A 75 -5.73 -1.08 0.92
CA SER A 75 -4.63 -1.64 0.10
C SER A 75 -4.59 -1.05 -1.31
N ALA A 76 -5.74 -0.79 -1.94
CA ALA A 76 -5.79 -0.10 -3.23
C ALA A 76 -5.30 1.36 -3.11
N ASP A 77 -5.54 2.00 -1.98
CA ASP A 77 -5.20 3.41 -1.77
C ASP A 77 -3.71 3.60 -1.51
N GLY A 78 -3.16 2.86 -0.54
CA GLY A 78 -1.73 2.84 -0.26
C GLY A 78 -0.95 2.26 -1.43
N GLY A 79 -1.45 1.18 -2.02
CA GLY A 79 -0.83 0.50 -3.16
C GLY A 79 -0.88 1.33 -4.43
N GLY A 80 -1.98 2.04 -4.70
CA GLY A 80 -2.09 2.95 -5.83
C GLY A 80 -1.10 4.12 -5.75
N TYR A 81 -0.87 4.66 -4.54
CA TYR A 81 0.17 5.66 -4.33
C TYR A 81 1.57 5.08 -4.64
N ARG A 82 1.91 3.90 -4.09
CA ARG A 82 3.19 3.21 -4.32
C ARG A 82 3.40 2.88 -5.79
N TRP A 83 2.37 2.35 -6.45
CA TRP A 83 2.38 2.05 -7.87
C TRP A 83 2.70 3.29 -8.70
N GLY A 84 2.14 4.46 -8.35
CA GLY A 84 2.48 5.71 -9.01
C GLY A 84 3.97 6.03 -8.86
N ARG A 85 4.53 5.90 -7.65
CA ARG A 85 5.96 6.14 -7.39
C ARG A 85 6.85 5.17 -8.17
N ASP A 86 6.44 3.91 -8.27
CA ASP A 86 7.15 2.87 -9.03
C ASP A 86 7.19 3.16 -10.55
N ASN A 87 6.19 3.86 -11.07
CA ASN A 87 6.14 4.32 -12.47
C ASN A 87 6.76 5.72 -12.65
N GLY A 88 7.54 6.20 -11.67
CA GLY A 88 8.21 7.51 -11.74
C GLY A 88 7.26 8.71 -11.70
N LEU A 89 6.03 8.53 -11.24
CA LEU A 89 5.07 9.62 -11.11
C LEU A 89 5.46 10.55 -9.96
N SER A 90 5.14 11.83 -10.10
CA SER A 90 5.31 12.84 -9.04
C SER A 90 4.41 12.54 -7.83
N PHE A 91 4.63 13.27 -6.72
CA PHE A 91 3.76 13.20 -5.54
C PHE A 91 2.28 13.49 -5.90
N SER A 92 2.04 14.52 -6.71
CA SER A 92 0.71 14.91 -7.19
C SER A 92 0.06 13.86 -8.07
N GLN A 93 0.84 13.28 -8.98
CA GLN A 93 0.35 12.24 -9.89
C GLN A 93 0.06 10.94 -9.12
N SER A 94 0.88 10.57 -8.13
CA SER A 94 0.61 9.42 -7.25
C SER A 94 -0.63 9.60 -6.39
N LEU A 95 -0.94 10.82 -5.93
CA LEU A 95 -2.22 11.11 -5.26
C LEU A 95 -3.41 10.78 -6.16
N LEU A 96 -3.36 11.21 -7.42
CA LEU A 96 -4.39 10.94 -8.41
C LEU A 96 -4.59 9.43 -8.61
N VAL A 97 -3.49 8.66 -8.70
CA VAL A 97 -3.57 7.20 -8.83
C VAL A 97 -4.23 6.58 -7.60
N SER A 98 -3.82 7.00 -6.39
CA SER A 98 -4.40 6.55 -5.12
C SER A 98 -5.91 6.80 -5.05
N VAL A 99 -6.36 8.03 -5.37
CA VAL A 99 -7.80 8.38 -5.41
C VAL A 99 -8.56 7.56 -6.45
N SER A 100 -7.97 7.34 -7.62
CA SER A 100 -8.60 6.56 -8.70
C SER A 100 -8.73 5.08 -8.32
N ALA A 101 -7.68 4.50 -7.74
CA ALA A 101 -7.69 3.13 -7.23
C ALA A 101 -8.74 2.97 -6.15
N SER A 102 -8.84 3.92 -5.21
CA SER A 102 -9.86 3.95 -4.16
C SER A 102 -11.28 3.87 -4.73
N LEU A 103 -11.60 4.77 -5.65
CA LEU A 103 -12.93 4.86 -6.24
C LEU A 103 -13.27 3.61 -7.06
N VAL A 104 -12.34 3.10 -7.87
CA VAL A 104 -12.58 1.86 -8.62
C VAL A 104 -12.78 0.68 -7.67
N THR A 105 -11.94 0.53 -6.66
CA THR A 105 -12.07 -0.56 -5.69
C THR A 105 -13.31 -0.42 -4.81
N GLY A 106 -13.77 0.79 -4.50
CA GLY A 106 -15.01 1.02 -3.75
C GLY A 106 -16.29 0.86 -4.60
N ILE A 107 -16.26 1.26 -5.88
CA ILE A 107 -17.40 1.16 -6.80
C ILE A 107 -17.54 -0.25 -7.36
N SER A 108 -16.43 -0.83 -7.82
CA SER A 108 -16.40 -2.13 -8.50
C SER A 108 -16.06 -3.28 -7.55
N GLY A 109 -15.36 -3.00 -6.46
CA GLY A 109 -14.93 -4.02 -5.52
C GLY A 109 -15.98 -4.22 -4.43
N GLY A 110 -16.50 -5.44 -4.37
CA GLY A 110 -17.26 -5.95 -3.23
C GLY A 110 -18.08 -7.14 -3.70
N ASP A 111 -18.27 -8.12 -2.82
CA ASP A 111 -19.48 -8.95 -2.93
C ASP A 111 -20.62 -7.95 -3.13
N GLY A 112 -21.34 -7.99 -4.26
CA GLY A 112 -22.20 -6.91 -4.80
C GLY A 112 -23.40 -6.50 -3.90
N ARG A 113 -23.31 -6.86 -2.63
CA ARG A 113 -24.18 -6.69 -1.48
C ARG A 113 -23.77 -5.52 -0.59
N ILE A 114 -22.49 -5.08 -0.60
CA ILE A 114 -22.03 -3.99 0.29
C ILE A 114 -22.41 -2.65 -0.31
N GLN A 115 -23.55 -2.12 0.14
CA GLN A 115 -23.87 -0.71 -0.07
C GLN A 115 -22.98 0.15 0.83
N TRP A 116 -22.60 1.34 0.37
CA TRP A 116 -21.72 2.23 1.13
C TRP A 116 -22.14 3.70 1.02
N ASN A 117 -21.54 4.50 1.90
CA ASN A 117 -21.60 5.93 2.05
C ASN A 117 -20.18 6.46 2.27
N ILE A 118 -20.05 7.79 2.27
CA ILE A 118 -18.81 8.48 2.60
C ILE A 118 -19.04 9.28 3.88
N ASN A 119 -18.14 9.13 4.85
CA ASN A 119 -18.11 9.90 6.07
C ASN A 119 -17.95 11.39 5.76
N GLY A 120 -18.81 12.21 6.39
CA GLY A 120 -18.71 13.67 6.32
C GLY A 120 -17.43 14.21 6.95
N GLU A 121 -16.87 13.50 7.93
CA GLU A 121 -15.62 13.83 8.59
C GLU A 121 -14.41 13.25 7.83
N TRP A 122 -14.24 13.69 6.59
CA TRP A 122 -13.17 13.23 5.70
C TRP A 122 -11.76 13.57 6.21
N LYS A 123 -11.62 14.56 7.11
CA LYS A 123 -10.33 15.00 7.66
C LYS A 123 -9.90 14.09 8.81
N VAL A 124 -8.79 13.38 8.62
CA VAL A 124 -8.24 12.49 9.65
C VAL A 124 -7.19 13.20 10.50
N TYR A 125 -6.33 14.01 9.88
CA TYR A 125 -5.32 14.79 10.58
C TYR A 125 -5.75 16.27 10.67
N PRO A 126 -6.25 16.78 11.81
CA PRO A 126 -6.82 18.13 11.90
C PRO A 126 -5.80 19.24 11.60
N SER A 127 -4.57 19.08 12.07
CA SER A 127 -3.49 20.07 11.93
C SER A 127 -2.54 19.78 10.77
N SER A 128 -2.65 18.63 10.10
CA SER A 128 -1.78 18.10 9.03
C SER A 128 -0.51 18.93 8.79
N ILE A 129 0.54 18.67 9.58
CA ILE A 129 1.79 19.46 9.60
C ILE A 129 2.92 18.79 8.79
N ARG A 130 2.67 17.59 8.27
CA ARG A 130 3.62 16.80 7.47
C ARG A 130 2.99 16.48 6.12
N ASP A 131 3.82 16.43 5.08
CA ASP A 131 3.39 16.16 3.70
C ASP A 131 2.55 14.88 3.56
N TYR A 132 2.89 13.81 4.29
CA TYR A 132 2.10 12.57 4.25
C TYR A 132 0.72 12.72 4.90
N GLN A 133 0.57 13.56 5.93
CA GLN A 133 -0.72 13.86 6.55
C GLN A 133 -1.58 14.73 5.64
N GLU A 134 -0.96 15.72 5.01
CA GLU A 134 -1.60 16.56 3.99
C GLU A 134 -2.08 15.71 2.81
N LEU A 135 -1.24 14.79 2.31
CA LEU A 135 -1.58 13.85 1.26
C LEU A 135 -2.78 12.98 1.65
N GLY A 136 -2.77 12.37 2.84
CA GLY A 136 -3.86 11.52 3.30
C GLY A 136 -5.18 12.28 3.41
N ASN A 137 -5.16 13.51 3.93
CA ASN A 137 -6.34 14.37 3.96
C ASN A 137 -6.79 14.79 2.56
N ALA A 138 -5.84 15.09 1.65
CA ALA A 138 -6.15 15.44 0.27
C ALA A 138 -6.80 14.27 -0.47
N HIS A 139 -6.28 13.05 -0.28
CA HIS A 139 -6.88 11.82 -0.78
C HIS A 139 -8.36 11.73 -0.40
N ASN A 140 -8.65 11.83 0.90
CA ASN A 140 -10.03 11.76 1.38
C ASN A 140 -10.90 12.91 0.88
N LYS A 141 -10.36 14.13 0.87
CA LYS A 141 -11.08 15.30 0.38
C LYS A 141 -11.49 15.14 -1.09
N ALA A 142 -10.58 14.64 -1.93
CA ALA A 142 -10.86 14.40 -3.34
C ALA A 142 -12.03 13.43 -3.53
N ILE A 143 -11.99 12.28 -2.83
CA ILE A 143 -13.06 11.27 -2.89
C ILE A 143 -14.37 11.83 -2.34
N TYR A 144 -14.33 12.47 -1.16
CA TYR A 144 -15.49 13.10 -0.53
C TYR A 144 -16.19 14.07 -1.48
N GLU A 145 -15.44 15.01 -2.05
CA GLU A 145 -15.99 16.00 -2.97
C GLU A 145 -16.47 15.35 -4.27
N LEU A 146 -15.76 14.37 -4.83
CA LEU A 146 -16.21 13.65 -6.04
C LEU A 146 -17.54 12.93 -5.82
N CYS A 147 -17.69 12.23 -4.69
CA CYS A 147 -18.93 11.53 -4.34
C CYS A 147 -20.07 12.48 -3.96
N ARG A 148 -19.76 13.69 -3.47
CA ARG A 148 -20.75 14.76 -3.24
C ARG A 148 -21.20 15.37 -4.56
N ASP A 149 -20.25 15.70 -5.44
CA ASP A 149 -20.51 16.36 -6.73
C ASP A 149 -21.13 15.38 -7.74
N ASN A 150 -20.94 14.07 -7.55
CA ASN A 150 -21.49 13.00 -8.39
C ASN A 150 -22.21 11.93 -7.53
N PRO A 151 -23.43 12.21 -7.03
CA PRO A 151 -24.13 11.30 -6.11
C PRO A 151 -24.39 9.89 -6.68
N THR A 152 -24.47 9.77 -8.01
CA THR A 152 -24.67 8.50 -8.71
C THR A 152 -23.52 7.51 -8.50
N LEU A 153 -22.30 7.98 -8.17
CA LEU A 153 -21.17 7.11 -7.81
C LEU A 153 -21.53 6.17 -6.64
N LYS A 154 -22.35 6.65 -5.70
CA LYS A 154 -22.77 5.89 -4.51
C LYS A 154 -23.86 4.85 -4.78
N SER A 155 -24.51 4.91 -5.94
CA SER A 155 -25.65 4.05 -6.29
C SER A 155 -25.29 2.97 -7.32
N GLY A 156 -24.02 2.58 -7.43
CA GLY A 156 -23.56 1.60 -8.41
C GLY A 156 -23.51 2.16 -9.84
N SER A 157 -23.02 3.39 -9.99
CA SER A 157 -22.95 4.09 -11.29
C SER A 157 -22.21 3.27 -12.35
N SER A 158 -22.74 3.27 -13.59
CA SER A 158 -22.11 2.68 -14.79
C SER A 158 -20.97 3.54 -15.37
N ILE A 159 -20.35 4.40 -14.57
CA ILE A 159 -19.22 5.22 -15.02
C ILE A 159 -18.08 4.31 -15.48
N SER A 160 -17.53 4.59 -16.66
CA SER A 160 -16.34 3.90 -17.13
C SER A 160 -15.12 4.35 -16.33
N ASN A 161 -14.12 3.47 -16.19
CA ASN A 161 -12.84 3.82 -15.56
C ASN A 161 -12.19 5.04 -16.22
N THR A 162 -12.36 5.23 -17.54
CA THR A 162 -11.83 6.39 -18.27
C THR A 162 -12.51 7.69 -17.84
N SER A 163 -13.84 7.67 -17.71
CA SER A 163 -14.60 8.83 -17.25
C SER A 163 -14.28 9.14 -15.78
N LEU A 164 -14.17 8.10 -14.95
CA LEU A 164 -13.79 8.24 -13.53
C LEU A 164 -12.40 8.86 -13.39
N LEU A 165 -11.40 8.34 -14.12
CA LEU A 165 -10.04 8.89 -14.11
C LEU A 165 -10.02 10.37 -14.53
N SER A 166 -10.82 10.74 -15.51
CA SER A 166 -10.95 12.14 -15.96
C SER A 166 -11.56 13.05 -14.88
N LEU A 167 -12.55 12.55 -14.13
CA LEU A 167 -13.12 13.28 -12.99
C LEU A 167 -12.08 13.46 -11.88
N VAL A 168 -11.31 12.40 -11.57
CA VAL A 168 -10.24 12.47 -10.57
C VAL A 168 -9.17 13.47 -10.99
N GLU A 169 -8.69 13.42 -12.23
CA GLU A 169 -7.74 14.38 -12.81
C GLU A 169 -8.24 15.83 -12.65
N ALA A 170 -9.50 16.09 -12.97
CA ALA A 170 -10.09 17.42 -12.83
C ALA A 170 -10.15 17.86 -11.36
N LYS A 171 -10.54 16.95 -10.45
CA LYS A 171 -10.66 17.24 -9.02
C LYS A 171 -9.31 17.53 -8.38
N THR A 172 -8.30 16.68 -8.60
CA THR A 172 -6.97 16.86 -8.01
C THR A 172 -6.32 18.16 -8.51
N LYS A 173 -6.50 18.49 -9.80
CA LYS A 173 -6.08 19.80 -10.36
C LYS A 173 -6.77 20.98 -9.68
N ALA A 174 -8.08 20.91 -9.46
CA ALA A 174 -8.83 21.96 -8.76
C ALA A 174 -8.38 22.15 -7.31
N MET A 175 -7.83 21.09 -6.69
CA MET A 175 -7.24 21.14 -5.35
C MET A 175 -5.79 21.64 -5.31
N GLY A 176 -5.17 21.90 -6.46
CA GLY A 176 -3.80 22.43 -6.56
C GLY A 176 -2.74 21.43 -7.03
N TYR A 177 -3.11 20.16 -7.26
CA TYR A 177 -2.22 19.11 -7.78
C TYR A 177 -2.20 19.16 -9.31
N LYS A 178 -1.37 20.06 -9.87
CA LYS A 178 -1.45 20.49 -11.28
C LYS A 178 -0.65 19.65 -12.27
N ASP A 179 0.08 18.65 -11.80
CA ASP A 179 0.92 17.82 -12.67
C ASP A 179 0.06 17.04 -13.68
N ASN A 180 0.44 17.11 -14.97
CA ASN A 180 -0.28 16.43 -16.04
C ASN A 180 0.27 15.02 -16.25
N LEU A 181 -0.61 14.07 -16.55
CA LEU A 181 -0.21 12.73 -17.01
C LEU A 181 0.11 12.77 -18.51
N SER A 182 1.18 12.09 -18.90
CA SER A 182 1.41 11.75 -20.31
C SER A 182 0.39 10.71 -20.80
N LEU A 183 0.25 10.56 -22.11
CA LEU A 183 -0.63 9.54 -22.71
C LEU A 183 -0.24 8.12 -22.26
N LEU A 184 1.06 7.83 -22.15
CA LEU A 184 1.56 6.53 -21.70
C LEU A 184 1.17 6.28 -20.23
N GLN A 185 1.45 7.23 -19.34
CA GLN A 185 1.11 7.11 -17.92
C GLN A 185 -0.41 6.91 -17.73
N ARG A 186 -1.22 7.63 -18.51
CA ARG A 186 -2.68 7.47 -18.48
C ARG A 186 -3.12 6.07 -18.94
N ALA A 187 -2.50 5.53 -20.00
CA ALA A 187 -2.79 4.18 -20.46
C ALA A 187 -2.43 3.11 -19.42
N GLU A 188 -1.30 3.27 -18.74
CA GLU A 188 -0.84 2.34 -17.70
C GLU A 188 -1.73 2.39 -16.45
N ILE A 189 -2.14 3.59 -16.02
CA ILE A 189 -3.12 3.76 -14.94
C ILE A 189 -4.43 3.07 -15.34
N MET A 190 -4.91 3.29 -16.57
CA MET A 190 -6.14 2.65 -17.05
C MET A 190 -6.07 1.12 -17.03
N GLN A 191 -4.94 0.54 -17.41
CA GLN A 191 -4.74 -0.92 -17.31
C GLN A 191 -4.86 -1.39 -15.85
N MET A 192 -4.20 -0.70 -14.93
CA MET A 192 -4.26 -1.01 -13.50
C MET A 192 -5.68 -0.87 -12.94
N LEU A 193 -6.41 0.19 -13.27
CA LEU A 193 -7.80 0.39 -12.84
C LEU A 193 -8.73 -0.70 -13.38
N ASN A 194 -8.56 -1.11 -14.64
CA ASN A 194 -9.34 -2.22 -15.19
C ASN A 194 -9.09 -3.53 -14.43
N SER A 195 -7.84 -3.82 -14.07
CA SER A 195 -7.54 -4.98 -13.22
C SER A 195 -8.18 -4.86 -11.84
N LEU A 196 -8.08 -3.70 -11.17
CA LEU A 196 -8.68 -3.46 -9.85
C LEU A 196 -10.20 -3.67 -9.86
N SER A 197 -10.88 -3.31 -10.95
CA SER A 197 -12.35 -3.45 -11.06
C SER A 197 -12.85 -4.90 -10.98
N SER A 198 -11.96 -5.87 -11.13
CA SER A 198 -12.26 -7.30 -11.07
C SER A 198 -11.87 -7.97 -9.74
N THR A 199 -11.37 -7.20 -8.77
CA THR A 199 -10.82 -7.74 -7.52
C THR A 199 -11.89 -7.97 -6.45
N SER A 200 -11.75 -9.08 -5.74
CA SER A 200 -12.66 -9.50 -4.67
C SER A 200 -12.00 -9.50 -3.29
N THR A 201 -10.68 -9.68 -3.24
CA THR A 201 -9.90 -9.78 -2.00
C THR A 201 -8.77 -8.76 -1.95
N MET A 202 -8.22 -8.55 -0.75
CA MET A 202 -6.99 -7.78 -0.57
C MET A 202 -5.81 -8.41 -1.34
N SER A 203 -5.70 -9.74 -1.34
CA SER A 203 -4.61 -10.43 -2.03
C SER A 203 -4.67 -10.23 -3.55
N ASP A 204 -5.87 -10.14 -4.13
CA ASP A 204 -6.04 -9.81 -5.56
C ASP A 204 -5.45 -8.43 -5.86
N VAL A 205 -5.72 -7.44 -5.00
CA VAL A 205 -5.20 -6.07 -5.12
C VAL A 205 -3.67 -6.04 -4.99
N THR A 206 -3.13 -6.68 -3.94
CA THR A 206 -1.68 -6.78 -3.72
C THR A 206 -0.98 -7.44 -4.92
N THR A 207 -1.57 -8.50 -5.47
CA THR A 207 -1.03 -9.22 -6.63
C THR A 207 -0.96 -8.34 -7.88
N ILE A 208 -1.98 -7.50 -8.14
CA ILE A 208 -1.97 -6.56 -9.26
C ILE A 208 -0.77 -5.61 -9.17
N PHE A 209 -0.46 -5.11 -7.98
CA PHE A 209 0.66 -4.19 -7.80
C PHE A 209 2.02 -4.90 -7.82
N MET A 210 2.12 -6.09 -7.22
CA MET A 210 3.36 -6.86 -7.16
C MET A 210 3.83 -7.42 -8.50
N ASN A 211 2.90 -7.84 -9.37
CA ASN A 211 3.23 -8.49 -10.64
C ASN A 211 4.06 -7.63 -11.59
N ARG A 212 4.07 -6.31 -11.40
CA ARG A 212 4.80 -5.36 -12.24
C ARG A 212 6.14 -4.93 -11.64
N PHE A 213 6.28 -4.94 -10.30
CA PHE A 213 7.44 -4.39 -9.60
C PHE A 213 7.94 -5.36 -8.52
N SER A 214 8.81 -6.29 -8.91
CA SER A 214 9.42 -7.26 -7.98
C SER A 214 10.19 -6.59 -6.85
N ASN A 215 10.86 -5.46 -7.13
CA ASN A 215 11.65 -4.70 -6.16
C ASN A 215 10.80 -4.03 -5.08
N SER A 216 9.50 -3.88 -5.33
CA SER A 216 8.55 -3.21 -4.45
C SER A 216 7.75 -4.18 -3.59
N ARG A 217 8.01 -5.49 -3.72
CA ARG A 217 7.24 -6.55 -3.07
C ARG A 217 7.12 -6.35 -1.56
N LEU A 218 8.19 -5.96 -0.89
CA LEU A 218 8.19 -5.78 0.56
C LEU A 218 7.33 -4.59 1.01
N ASP A 219 7.23 -3.53 0.23
CA ASP A 219 6.35 -2.39 0.54
C ASP A 219 4.88 -2.79 0.49
N TYR A 220 4.49 -3.60 -0.51
CA TYR A 220 3.12 -4.13 -0.60
C TYR A 220 2.82 -5.15 0.50
N GLN A 221 3.80 -5.99 0.88
CA GLN A 221 3.66 -6.88 2.04
C GLN A 221 3.56 -6.11 3.36
N PHE A 222 4.34 -5.05 3.53
CA PHE A 222 4.22 -4.13 4.66
C PHE A 222 2.83 -3.50 4.72
N LEU A 223 2.32 -3.01 3.59
CA LEU A 223 0.98 -2.45 3.52
C LEU A 223 -0.09 -3.48 3.90
N GLU A 224 0.08 -4.73 3.46
CA GLU A 224 -0.82 -5.84 3.80
C GLU A 224 -0.87 -6.04 5.32
N GLU A 225 0.29 -6.20 5.97
CA GLU A 225 0.39 -6.37 7.43
C GLU A 225 -0.15 -5.16 8.21
N TYR A 226 0.11 -3.96 7.70
CA TYR A 226 -0.43 -2.73 8.26
C TYR A 226 -1.96 -2.70 8.21
N MET A 227 -2.55 -3.01 7.06
CA MET A 227 -4.00 -3.08 6.89
C MET A 227 -4.61 -4.16 7.78
N ASP A 228 -3.91 -5.28 7.93
CA ASP A 228 -4.27 -6.38 8.79
C ASP A 228 -4.36 -6.00 10.27
N ALA A 229 -3.56 -5.03 10.71
CA ALA A 229 -3.59 -4.48 12.06
C ALA A 229 -4.62 -3.36 12.20
N VAL A 230 -4.68 -2.41 11.26
CA VAL A 230 -5.53 -1.22 11.38
C VAL A 230 -7.01 -1.56 11.40
N VAL A 231 -7.47 -2.55 10.62
CA VAL A 231 -8.89 -2.92 10.63
C VAL A 231 -9.34 -3.63 11.93
N LEU A 232 -8.41 -3.95 12.83
CA LEU A 232 -8.70 -4.50 14.16
C LEU A 232 -8.95 -3.40 15.19
N LEU A 233 -8.60 -2.16 14.86
CA LEU A 233 -8.75 -1.01 15.74
C LEU A 233 -10.19 -0.48 15.58
N GLU A 234 -10.92 -0.44 16.70
CA GLU A 234 -12.37 -0.14 16.69
C GLU A 234 -12.67 1.35 16.51
N ASP A 235 -11.67 2.23 16.70
CA ASP A 235 -11.84 3.67 16.65
C ASP A 235 -10.71 4.40 15.92
N LYS A 236 -11.03 5.61 15.46
CA LYS A 236 -10.16 6.49 14.67
C LYS A 236 -8.89 6.89 15.44
N ASP A 237 -8.98 7.16 16.74
CA ASP A 237 -7.86 7.68 17.52
C ASP A 237 -6.82 6.57 17.78
N SER A 238 -7.29 5.36 18.07
CA SER A 238 -6.45 4.17 18.15
C SER A 238 -5.75 3.88 16.81
N ALA A 239 -6.47 4.00 15.69
CA ALA A 239 -5.89 3.84 14.36
C ALA A 239 -4.81 4.88 14.05
N ILE A 240 -5.05 6.15 14.38
CA ILE A 240 -4.04 7.22 14.25
C ILE A 240 -2.81 6.92 15.10
N SER A 241 -3.00 6.59 16.39
CA SER A 241 -1.91 6.29 17.32
C SER A 241 -1.06 5.11 16.85
N PHE A 242 -1.69 4.06 16.33
CA PHE A 242 -0.99 2.91 15.74
C PHE A 242 -0.15 3.33 14.52
N THR A 243 -0.73 4.09 13.60
CA THR A 243 -0.01 4.60 12.42
C THR A 243 1.15 5.53 12.80
N GLU A 244 1.01 6.32 13.86
CA GLU A 244 2.10 7.18 14.38
C GLU A 244 3.29 6.36 14.90
N GLN A 245 3.05 5.24 15.59
CA GLN A 245 4.12 4.32 16.01
C GLN A 245 4.89 3.76 14.79
N ILE A 246 4.17 3.40 13.73
CA ILE A 246 4.76 2.92 12.48
C ILE A 246 5.57 4.02 11.79
N ILE A 247 5.06 5.24 11.75
CA ILE A 247 5.78 6.39 11.20
C ILE A 247 7.09 6.62 11.95
N VAL A 248 7.09 6.55 13.29
CA VAL A 248 8.32 6.66 14.10
C VAL A 248 9.32 5.55 13.76
N LYS A 249 8.84 4.30 13.58
CA LYS A 249 9.71 3.19 13.16
C LYS A 249 10.29 3.43 11.76
N ILE A 250 9.50 3.91 10.80
CA ILE A 250 9.99 4.29 9.45
C ILE A 250 11.05 5.40 9.56
N ASP A 251 10.83 6.41 10.40
CA ASP A 251 11.77 7.52 10.58
C ASP A 251 13.11 7.08 11.19
N SER A 252 13.13 5.99 11.96
CA SER A 252 14.35 5.41 12.53
C SER A 252 15.23 4.64 11.53
N MET A 253 14.68 4.22 10.39
CA MET A 253 15.39 3.43 9.37
C MET A 253 16.30 4.29 8.50
N SER A 254 17.22 3.70 7.72
CA SER A 254 18.16 4.47 6.88
C SER A 254 18.15 4.09 5.40
N GLY A 255 17.83 2.83 5.08
CA GLY A 255 17.82 2.28 3.73
C GLY A 255 16.45 2.30 3.04
N VAL A 256 15.36 2.63 3.75
CA VAL A 256 14.00 2.56 3.18
C VAL A 256 13.54 3.90 2.57
N GLN A 257 12.58 3.81 1.65
CA GLN A 257 11.93 4.99 1.04
C GLN A 257 10.90 5.63 1.99
N LYS A 258 11.38 6.28 3.06
CA LYS A 258 10.55 6.81 4.15
C LYS A 258 9.35 7.62 3.69
N SER A 259 9.55 8.57 2.77
CA SER A 259 8.46 9.42 2.28
C SER A 259 7.38 8.59 1.60
N THR A 260 7.76 7.59 0.83
CA THR A 260 6.83 6.70 0.12
C THR A 260 6.03 5.87 1.12
N LEU A 261 6.70 5.19 2.05
CA LEU A 261 6.04 4.35 3.07
C LEU A 261 5.07 5.15 3.95
N LYS A 262 5.46 6.34 4.40
CA LYS A 262 4.59 7.22 5.21
C LYS A 262 3.35 7.67 4.43
N CYS A 263 3.49 7.95 3.14
CA CYS A 263 2.36 8.28 2.29
C CYS A 263 1.42 7.10 2.07
N MET A 264 1.95 5.88 1.89
CA MET A 264 1.15 4.65 1.75
C MET A 264 0.26 4.41 2.97
N VAL A 265 0.83 4.42 4.18
CA VAL A 265 0.04 4.19 5.41
C VAL A 265 -0.93 5.33 5.69
N SER A 266 -0.58 6.55 5.29
CA SER A 266 -1.44 7.73 5.47
C SER A 266 -2.67 7.71 4.56
N THR A 267 -2.52 7.41 3.26
CA THR A 267 -3.68 7.29 2.35
C THR A 267 -4.57 6.13 2.75
N ALA A 268 -3.99 4.98 3.12
CA ALA A 268 -4.71 3.83 3.62
C ALA A 268 -5.49 4.13 4.93
N LEU A 269 -4.85 4.72 5.94
CA LEU A 269 -5.52 5.11 7.20
C LEU A 269 -6.68 6.07 6.93
N CYS A 270 -6.40 7.11 6.14
CA CYS A 270 -7.39 8.12 5.83
C CYS A 270 -8.61 7.48 5.19
N SER A 271 -8.39 6.59 4.23
CA SER A 271 -9.48 5.94 3.51
C SER A 271 -10.37 5.07 4.39
N ILE A 272 -9.80 4.27 5.30
CA ILE A 272 -10.61 3.43 6.21
C ILE A 272 -11.56 4.27 7.06
N ASN A 273 -11.16 5.50 7.41
CA ASN A 273 -11.99 6.45 8.14
C ASN A 273 -13.03 7.20 7.27
N LEU A 274 -12.87 7.12 5.95
CA LEU A 274 -13.74 7.77 4.97
C LEU A 274 -14.91 6.88 4.55
N TRP A 275 -14.64 5.61 4.23
CA TRP A 275 -15.65 4.70 3.71
C TRP A 275 -16.58 4.20 4.82
N GLN A 276 -17.89 4.26 4.60
CA GLN A 276 -18.90 3.83 5.57
C GLN A 276 -19.84 2.81 4.94
N PRO A 277 -19.84 1.54 5.37
CA PRO A 277 -20.81 0.58 4.88
C PRO A 277 -22.22 0.97 5.34
N LYS A 278 -23.20 0.86 4.43
CA LYS A 278 -24.62 0.99 4.76
C LYS A 278 -25.10 -0.37 5.27
N ILE A 279 -25.59 -0.36 6.49
CA ILE A 279 -26.20 -1.51 7.17
C ILE A 279 -27.71 -1.46 6.92
#